data_AF-A0A8C6XAA7-F1
#
_entry.id   AF-A0A8C6XAA7-F1
#
_cell.length_a   1.000
_cell.length_b   1.000
_cell.length_c   1.000
_cell.angle_alpha   90.00
_cell.angle_beta   90.00
_cell.angle_gamma   90.00
#
_symmetry.space_group_name_H-M   'P 1'
#
loop_
_entity.id
_entity.type
_entity.pdbx_description
1 polymer ?
#
loop_
_entity_poly.entity_id
_entity_poly.type
_entity_poly.pdbx_seq_one_letter_code
_entity_poly.pdbx_strand_id
1 'polypeptide(L)'
;FDGLYYSYQGNCTYVLMEEIKQTIHNFGVYLDNYHCDPAQSVSCTRTLTVKHESQEVRLKTVQLIPLKVEVTVNHVAVALPYEKYSVKVYKAGINHVVELHRLKINVTYNGMAFTIRMPYSDFANNTQGQC
;
A
#
# COMPACT_ATOMS: atom_id res chain seq x y z
N PHE A 1 11.05 10.16 -1.15
CA PHE A 1 12.21 9.54 -0.49
C PHE A 1 13.47 9.81 -1.32
N ASP A 2 14.63 9.53 -0.74
CA ASP A 2 15.99 9.99 -1.13
C ASP A 2 16.46 9.66 -2.56
N GLY A 3 15.69 8.87 -3.31
CA GLY A 3 15.97 8.53 -4.70
C GLY A 3 16.87 7.31 -4.87
N LEU A 4 17.13 6.55 -3.80
CA LEU A 4 17.87 5.30 -3.87
C LEU A 4 17.02 4.21 -4.54
N TYR A 5 17.60 3.55 -5.56
CA TYR A 5 17.01 2.39 -6.23
C TYR A 5 17.75 1.13 -5.82
N TYR A 6 17.00 0.10 -5.42
CA TYR A 6 17.53 -1.23 -5.14
C TYR A 6 16.53 -2.31 -5.53
N SER A 7 17.00 -3.55 -5.65
CA SER A 7 16.16 -4.72 -5.89
C SER A 7 16.22 -5.63 -4.67
N TYR A 8 15.07 -6.16 -4.28
CA TYR A 8 14.95 -7.07 -3.16
C TYR A 8 13.95 -8.19 -3.51
N GLN A 9 14.44 -9.43 -3.51
CA GLN A 9 13.68 -10.63 -3.87
C GLN A 9 13.41 -11.46 -2.60
N GLY A 10 12.31 -11.19 -1.93
CA GLY A 10 11.90 -11.97 -0.77
C GLY A 10 10.40 -12.26 -0.70
N ASN A 11 10.09 -13.35 0.00
CA ASN A 11 8.76 -13.90 0.20
C ASN A 11 8.30 -13.66 1.64
N CYS A 12 7.98 -12.40 1.95
CA CYS A 12 7.48 -12.00 3.26
C CYS A 12 6.60 -10.75 3.12
N THR A 13 6.02 -10.33 4.23
CA THR A 13 5.44 -9.00 4.35
C THR A 13 6.51 -8.02 4.82
N TYR A 14 6.69 -6.94 4.06
CA TYR A 14 7.68 -5.90 4.31
C TYR A 14 7.01 -4.60 4.75
N VAL A 15 7.65 -3.90 5.67
CA VAL A 15 7.31 -2.51 6.00
C VAL A 15 7.90 -1.63 4.90
N LEU A 16 7.06 -1.06 4.03
CA LEU A 16 7.53 -0.09 3.06
C LEU A 16 7.87 1.21 3.76
N MET A 17 6.92 1.73 4.53
CA MET A 17 7.16 2.81 5.46
C MET A 17 6.12 2.77 6.56
N GLU A 18 6.54 3.15 7.76
CA GLU A 18 5.65 3.47 8.87
C GLU A 18 6.28 4.58 9.71
N GLU A 19 5.49 5.19 10.57
CA GLU A 19 5.98 6.21 11.48
C GLU A 19 6.91 5.64 12.55
N ILE A 20 8.04 6.29 12.82
CA ILE A 20 8.90 5.98 13.97
C ILE A 20 8.17 6.36 15.26
N LYS A 21 7.62 7.57 15.30
CA LYS A 21 6.73 8.06 16.36
C LYS A 21 5.34 8.24 15.76
N GLN A 22 4.35 7.55 16.32
CA GLN A 22 2.96 7.49 15.83
C GLN A 22 2.20 8.81 16.02
N THR A 23 2.57 9.83 15.25
CA THR A 23 1.99 11.17 15.26
C THR A 23 0.76 11.30 14.36
N ILE A 24 0.68 10.48 13.32
CA ILE A 24 -0.36 10.41 12.28
C ILE A 24 -1.14 9.10 12.46
N HIS A 25 -1.42 8.77 13.72
CA HIS A 25 -2.33 7.71 14.13
C HIS A 25 -2.05 6.35 13.47
N ASN A 26 -0.83 5.82 13.63
CA ASN A 26 -0.45 4.51 13.10
C ASN A 26 -0.51 4.44 11.57
N PHE A 27 -0.08 5.51 10.90
CA PHE A 27 0.05 5.46 9.45
C PHE A 27 1.19 4.52 9.06
N GLY A 28 0.90 3.59 8.15
CA GLY A 28 1.90 2.67 7.63
C GLY A 28 1.45 2.00 6.34
N VAL A 29 2.42 1.69 5.48
CA VAL A 29 2.21 0.99 4.22
C VAL A 29 3.08 -0.27 4.21
N TYR A 30 2.45 -1.40 3.93
CA TYR A 30 3.05 -2.72 4.00
C TYR A 30 2.85 -3.46 2.67
N LEU A 31 3.87 -4.21 2.27
CA LEU A 31 3.90 -4.97 1.03
C LEU A 31 4.04 -6.45 1.31
N ASP A 32 3.02 -7.22 0.98
CA ASP A 32 3.08 -8.68 0.99
C ASP A 32 3.57 -9.17 -0.38
N ASN A 33 4.75 -9.78 -0.39
CA ASN A 33 5.35 -10.40 -1.57
C ASN A 33 5.35 -11.92 -1.44
N TYR A 34 5.29 -12.59 -2.58
CA TYR A 34 5.39 -14.05 -2.68
C TYR A 34 6.21 -14.45 -3.89
N HIS A 35 6.77 -15.67 -3.86
CA HIS A 35 7.40 -16.22 -5.05
C HIS A 35 6.32 -16.68 -6.04
N CYS A 36 6.18 -15.95 -7.13
CA CYS A 36 5.22 -16.23 -8.20
C CYS A 36 5.78 -17.21 -9.24
N ASP A 37 7.10 -17.34 -9.33
CA ASP A 37 7.78 -18.35 -10.14
C ASP A 37 8.58 -19.30 -9.22
N PRO A 38 8.16 -20.57 -9.09
CA PRO A 38 8.86 -21.56 -8.27
C PRO A 38 10.24 -21.94 -8.82
N ALA A 39 10.53 -21.70 -10.11
CA ALA A 39 11.82 -22.01 -10.72
C ALA A 39 12.87 -20.91 -10.51
N GLN A 40 12.45 -19.66 -10.32
CA GLN A 40 13.36 -18.50 -10.34
C GLN A 40 13.43 -17.70 -9.03
N SER A 41 12.72 -18.11 -7.96
CA SER A 41 12.63 -17.35 -6.69
C SER A 41 12.29 -15.86 -6.90
N VAL A 42 11.51 -15.55 -7.95
CA VAL A 42 11.11 -14.18 -8.30
C VAL A 42 9.96 -13.76 -7.42
N SER A 43 10.11 -12.61 -6.77
CA SER A 43 9.11 -12.02 -5.89
C SER A 43 8.13 -11.15 -6.66
N CYS A 44 6.85 -11.48 -6.55
CA CYS A 44 5.74 -10.67 -7.04
C CYS A 44 4.96 -10.06 -5.87
N THR A 45 4.42 -8.86 -6.06
CA THR A 45 3.50 -8.27 -5.10
C THR A 45 2.16 -8.99 -5.10
N ARG A 46 1.70 -9.37 -3.91
CA ARG A 46 0.38 -9.97 -3.68
C ARG A 46 -0.62 -8.98 -3.10
N THR A 47 -0.21 -8.26 -2.06
CA THR A 47 -1.12 -7.39 -1.31
C THR A 47 -0.39 -6.12 -0.90
N LEU A 48 -0.96 -4.97 -1.24
CA LEU A 48 -0.58 -3.70 -0.65
C LEU A 48 -1.54 -3.38 0.50
N THR A 49 -1.02 -3.10 1.68
CA THR A 49 -1.82 -2.77 2.86
C THR A 49 -1.51 -1.36 3.32
N VAL A 50 -2.54 -0.55 3.54
CA VAL A 50 -2.45 0.81 4.08
C VAL A 50 -3.19 0.83 5.41
N LYS A 51 -2.50 1.21 6.47
CA LYS A 51 -3.06 1.39 7.82
C LYS A 51 -3.12 2.86 8.15
N HIS A 52 -4.22 3.27 8.78
CA HIS A 52 -4.40 4.61 9.35
C HIS A 52 -5.52 4.55 10.40
N GLU A 53 -5.26 5.08 11.58
CA GLU A 53 -6.13 4.99 12.76
C GLU A 53 -6.55 3.54 13.06
N SER A 54 -7.85 3.23 12.94
CA SER A 54 -8.43 1.90 13.13
C SER A 54 -8.79 1.22 11.80
N GLN A 55 -8.35 1.78 10.66
CA GLN A 55 -8.68 1.26 9.34
C GLN A 55 -7.46 0.59 8.71
N GLU A 56 -7.68 -0.62 8.23
CA GLU A 56 -6.74 -1.39 7.42
C GLU A 56 -7.36 -1.60 6.04
N VAL A 57 -6.82 -0.90 5.04
CA VAL A 57 -7.20 -1.06 3.64
C VAL A 57 -6.22 -2.03 2.98
N ARG A 58 -6.74 -3.11 2.40
CA ARG A 58 -5.92 -4.10 1.68
C ARG A 58 -6.33 -4.14 0.22
N LEU A 59 -5.36 -3.95 -0.67
CA LEU A 59 -5.49 -4.07 -2.11
C LEU A 59 -4.77 -5.35 -2.53
N LYS A 60 -5.53 -6.42 -2.78
CA LYS A 60 -4.99 -7.75 -3.04
C LYS A 60 -5.17 -8.12 -4.51
N THR A 61 -4.07 -8.46 -5.19
CA THR A 61 -4.14 -9.06 -6.53
C THR A 61 -4.61 -10.51 -6.37
N VAL A 62 -5.85 -10.76 -6.79
CA VAL A 62 -6.48 -12.09 -6.69
C VAL A 62 -6.38 -12.87 -8.00
N GLN A 63 -6.13 -12.19 -9.11
CA GLN A 63 -5.95 -12.80 -10.43
C GLN A 63 -5.05 -11.91 -11.29
N LEU A 64 -4.14 -12.52 -12.07
CA LEU A 64 -3.24 -11.78 -12.97
C LEU A 64 -3.81 -11.64 -14.39
N ILE A 65 -4.60 -12.61 -14.87
CA ILE A 65 -5.12 -12.65 -16.23
C ILE A 65 -6.62 -13.07 -16.20
N PRO A 66 -7.57 -12.16 -16.48
CA PRO A 66 -7.38 -10.70 -16.46
C PRO A 66 -6.97 -10.23 -15.06
N LEU A 67 -6.25 -9.12 -15.01
CA LEU A 67 -5.81 -8.54 -13.74
C LEU A 67 -7.02 -8.14 -12.90
N LYS A 68 -7.12 -8.68 -11.68
CA LYS A 68 -8.17 -8.38 -10.73
C LYS A 68 -7.57 -8.09 -9.36
N VAL A 69 -7.91 -6.91 -8.84
CA VAL A 69 -7.58 -6.49 -7.48
C VAL A 69 -8.87 -6.44 -6.67
N GLU A 70 -8.84 -7.07 -5.50
CA GLU A 70 -9.88 -7.01 -4.50
C GLU A 70 -9.51 -5.98 -3.44
N VAL A 71 -10.50 -5.18 -3.03
CA VAL A 71 -10.34 -4.18 -1.96
C VAL A 71 -11.13 -4.65 -0.74
N THR A 72 -10.42 -4.76 0.38
CA THR A 72 -11.05 -4.99 1.68
C THR A 72 -10.69 -3.85 2.64
N VAL A 73 -11.63 -3.49 3.51
CA VAL A 73 -11.41 -2.58 4.63
C VAL A 73 -11.74 -3.33 5.91
N ASN A 74 -10.79 -3.42 6.83
CA ASN A 74 -10.90 -4.21 8.05
C ASN A 74 -11.39 -5.64 7.78
N HIS A 75 -10.78 -6.30 6.78
CA HIS A 75 -11.09 -7.67 6.36
C HIS A 75 -12.48 -7.88 5.73
N VAL A 76 -13.24 -6.81 5.47
CA VAL A 76 -14.53 -6.88 4.79
C VAL A 76 -14.39 -6.34 3.38
N ALA A 77 -14.84 -7.10 2.37
CA ALA A 77 -14.86 -6.64 0.99
C ALA A 77 -15.78 -5.42 0.84
N VAL A 78 -15.32 -4.41 0.11
CA VAL A 78 -16.08 -3.16 -0.11
C VAL A 78 -16.25 -2.87 -1.60
N ALA A 79 -17.36 -2.24 -1.95
CA ALA A 79 -17.54 -1.64 -3.27
C ALA A 79 -16.77 -0.31 -3.37
N LEU A 80 -16.33 0.04 -4.57
CA LEU A 80 -15.67 1.32 -4.85
C LEU A 80 -16.61 2.28 -5.59
N PRO A 81 -16.56 3.60 -5.30
CA PRO A 81 -15.72 4.22 -4.28
C PRO A 81 -16.19 3.92 -2.85
N TYR A 82 -15.23 3.76 -1.95
CA TYR A 82 -15.44 3.63 -0.50
C TYR A 82 -14.98 4.92 0.18
N GLU A 83 -15.73 5.43 1.16
CA GLU A 83 -15.33 6.62 1.92
C GLU A 83 -15.80 6.51 3.38
N LYS A 84 -14.85 6.57 4.34
CA LYS A 84 -15.14 6.57 5.77
C LYS A 84 -13.96 7.13 6.59
N TYR A 85 -14.27 7.95 7.61
CA TYR A 85 -13.30 8.48 8.59
C TYR A 85 -11.98 8.95 7.94
N SER A 86 -12.07 9.82 6.93
CA SER A 86 -10.96 10.39 6.14
C SER A 86 -10.22 9.46 5.17
N VAL A 87 -10.55 8.16 5.15
CA VAL A 87 -10.06 7.21 4.16
C VAL A 87 -11.02 7.17 2.98
N LYS A 88 -10.50 7.43 1.78
CA LYS A 88 -11.23 7.23 0.53
C LYS A 88 -10.49 6.20 -0.32
N VAL A 89 -11.22 5.24 -0.87
CA VAL A 89 -10.67 4.25 -1.80
C VAL A 89 -11.44 4.30 -3.10
N TYR A 90 -10.76 4.43 -4.23
CA TYR A 90 -11.42 4.55 -5.53
C TYR A 90 -10.54 4.03 -6.67
N LYS A 91 -11.13 3.89 -7.86
CA LYS A 91 -10.39 3.57 -9.09
C LYS A 91 -10.09 4.82 -9.90
N ALA A 92 -8.86 4.91 -10.39
CA ALA A 92 -8.40 5.92 -11.34
C ALA A 92 -7.70 5.22 -12.52
N GLY A 93 -8.46 4.96 -13.59
CA GLY A 93 -7.99 4.09 -14.67
C GLY A 93 -7.72 2.67 -14.17
N ILE A 94 -6.49 2.18 -14.38
CA ILE A 94 -6.04 0.86 -13.88
C ILE A 94 -5.62 0.87 -12.40
N ASN A 95 -5.51 2.06 -11.79
CA ASN A 95 -5.03 2.20 -10.42
C ASN A 95 -6.18 2.12 -9.42
N HIS A 96 -5.90 1.48 -8.28
CA HIS A 96 -6.66 1.62 -7.05
C HIS A 96 -5.92 2.66 -6.21
N VAL A 97 -6.64 3.66 -5.72
CA VAL A 97 -6.08 4.78 -4.95
C VAL A 97 -6.67 4.74 -3.56
N VAL A 98 -5.80 4.73 -2.54
CA VAL A 98 -6.14 5.01 -1.15
C VAL A 98 -5.69 6.43 -0.85
N GLU A 99 -6.66 7.30 -0.61
CA GLU A 99 -6.47 8.72 -0.33
C GLU A 99 -6.82 8.99 1.15
N LEU A 100 -5.88 9.60 1.87
CA LEU A 100 -6.13 10.18 3.20
C LEU A 100 -6.19 11.70 3.04
N HIS A 101 -7.35 12.20 2.63
CA HIS A 101 -7.48 13.57 2.10
C HIS A 101 -6.95 14.65 3.05
N ARG A 102 -7.24 14.52 4.35
CA ARG A 102 -6.81 15.48 5.38
C ARG A 102 -5.29 15.54 5.55
N LEU A 103 -4.61 14.43 5.27
CA LEU A 103 -3.17 14.28 5.40
C LEU A 103 -2.43 14.46 4.06
N LYS A 104 -3.17 14.68 2.96
CA LYS A 104 -2.62 14.81 1.60
C LYS A 104 -1.76 13.60 1.20
N ILE A 105 -2.12 12.41 1.68
CA ILE A 105 -1.46 11.15 1.37
C ILE A 105 -2.24 10.43 0.27
N ASN A 106 -1.52 9.93 -0.73
CA ASN A 106 -2.06 9.12 -1.81
C ASN A 106 -1.19 7.87 -2.01
N VAL A 107 -1.78 6.70 -1.84
CA VAL A 107 -1.17 5.41 -2.14
C VAL A 107 -1.88 4.82 -3.35
N THR A 108 -1.14 4.56 -4.43
CA THR A 108 -1.70 3.97 -5.66
C THR A 108 -1.17 2.57 -5.86
N TYR A 109 -2.02 1.66 -6.34
CA TYR A 109 -1.65 0.29 -6.69
C TYR A 109 -2.39 -0.17 -7.94
N ASN A 110 -1.65 -0.71 -8.91
CA ASN A 110 -2.24 -1.22 -10.15
C ASN A 110 -2.24 -2.75 -10.22
N GLY A 111 -2.04 -3.45 -9.10
CA GLY A 111 -1.94 -4.91 -9.07
C GLY A 111 -0.52 -5.46 -9.24
N MET A 112 0.43 -4.64 -9.69
CA MET A 112 1.84 -5.04 -9.87
C MET A 112 2.82 -4.04 -9.24
N ALA A 113 2.57 -2.75 -9.43
CA ALA A 113 3.39 -1.66 -8.94
C ALA A 113 2.57 -0.75 -8.01
N PHE A 114 3.28 -0.09 -7.10
CA PHE A 114 2.70 0.86 -6.17
C PHE A 114 3.43 2.21 -6.22
N THR A 115 2.79 3.23 -5.66
CA THR A 115 3.43 4.52 -5.38
C THR A 115 2.87 5.05 -4.07
N ILE A 116 3.73 5.63 -3.24
CA ILE A 116 3.35 6.30 -1.98
C ILE A 116 3.71 7.77 -2.14
N ARG A 117 2.72 8.67 -2.04
CA ARG A 117 2.91 10.12 -2.05
C ARG A 117 2.40 10.67 -0.73
N MET A 118 3.23 11.47 -0.08
CA MET A 118 2.99 12.01 1.26
C MET A 118 3.76 13.32 1.44
N PRO A 119 3.25 14.26 2.24
CA PRO A 119 3.89 15.55 2.46
C PRO A 119 5.20 15.39 3.24
N TYR A 120 6.28 15.98 2.73
CA TYR A 120 7.59 15.95 3.40
C TYR A 120 7.54 16.61 4.80
N SER A 121 6.77 17.69 4.95
CA SER A 121 6.66 18.46 6.20
C SER A 121 6.25 17.62 7.41
N ASP A 122 5.43 16.60 7.19
CA ASP A 122 4.77 15.87 8.27
C ASP A 122 5.52 14.56 8.62
N PHE A 123 6.41 14.11 7.73
CA PHE A 123 7.06 12.80 7.83
C PHE A 123 8.59 12.84 7.76
N ALA A 124 9.19 14.01 7.53
CA ALA A 124 10.64 14.17 7.54
C ALA A 124 11.23 13.67 8.87
N ASN A 125 12.26 12.83 8.79
CA ASN A 125 12.94 12.22 9.95
C ASN A 125 12.02 11.41 10.88
N ASN A 126 10.83 11.00 10.43
CA ASN A 126 9.87 10.20 11.21
C ASN A 126 9.38 8.95 10.48
N THR A 127 10.07 8.49 9.43
CA THR A 127 9.71 7.28 8.69
C THR A 127 10.78 6.21 8.85
N GLN A 128 10.35 4.95 8.98
CA GLN A 128 11.22 3.77 8.91
C GLN A 128 10.62 2.71 8.00
N GLY A 129 11.47 1.90 7.38
CA GLY A 129 11.06 0.84 6.47
C GLY A 129 12.02 0.70 5.30
N GLN A 130 11.50 0.17 4.20
CA GLN A 130 12.19 0.02 2.92
C GLN A 130 12.27 1.32 2.10
N CYS A 131 11.43 2.32 2.40
CA CYS A 131 11.39 3.63 1.76
C CYS A 131 11.97 4.74 2.66
#